data_AF-A0A928LV35-F1
#
_entry.id   AF-A0A928LV35-F1
#
_cell.length_a   1.000
_cell.length_b   1.000
_cell.length_c   1.000
_cell.angle_alpha   90.00
_cell.angle_beta   90.00
_cell.angle_gamma   90.00
#
_symmetry.space_group_name_H-M   'P 1'
#
loop_
_entity.id
_entity.type
_entity.pdbx_description
1 polymer ?
#
loop_
_entity_poly.entity_id
_entity_poly.type
_entity_poly.pdbx_seq_one_letter_code
_entity_poly.pdbx_strand_id
1 'polypeptide(L)'
;MKKGCTIVLLLALAVLLFAGCQEPYDPDKLYTDPPSQEVCKEIHSTFMDRGMIIFRYNDIGVNYDWYYGTINGCIVAFYDSSDMAIHFPGWEIAGYTFEYGSPFEIYVYRDGEVCLLQEAYEKGWLTKIQIGKIYERHNELFAPWVEE
;
A
#
# COMPACT_ATOMS: atom_id res chain seq x y z
N MET A 1 36.84 -30.64 -26.47
CA MET A 1 36.71 -29.21 -26.11
C MET A 1 35.46 -29.02 -25.26
N LYS A 2 35.61 -28.91 -23.93
CA LYS A 2 34.52 -28.66 -22.97
C LYS A 2 34.36 -27.14 -22.83
N LYS A 3 33.28 -26.57 -23.40
CA LYS A 3 32.95 -25.12 -23.29
C LYS A 3 31.58 -24.85 -22.65
N GLY A 4 31.04 -25.81 -21.90
CA GLY A 4 29.70 -25.70 -21.31
C GLY A 4 29.65 -25.44 -19.80
N CYS A 5 30.78 -25.43 -19.08
CA CYS A 5 30.77 -25.51 -17.62
C CYS A 5 31.03 -24.17 -16.90
N THR A 6 31.59 -23.17 -17.59
CA THR A 6 32.03 -21.91 -16.94
C THR A 6 30.91 -20.86 -16.81
N ILE A 7 29.92 -20.86 -17.70
CA ILE A 7 28.86 -19.82 -17.72
C ILE A 7 27.80 -20.07 -16.64
N VAL A 8 27.51 -21.34 -16.30
CA VAL A 8 26.52 -21.68 -15.28
C VAL A 8 27.02 -21.34 -13.87
N LEU A 9 28.34 -21.42 -13.62
CA LEU A 9 28.92 -21.03 -12.33
C LEU A 9 28.89 -19.51 -12.08
N LEU A 10 28.98 -18.69 -13.13
CA LEU A 10 28.94 -17.22 -13.02
C LEU A 10 27.53 -16.70 -12.74
N LEU A 11 26.49 -17.34 -13.28
CA LEU A 11 25.10 -17.01 -12.96
C LEU A 11 24.71 -17.43 -11.54
N ALA A 12 25.19 -18.58 -11.06
CA ALA A 12 24.98 -19.00 -9.67
C ALA A 12 25.70 -18.09 -8.65
N LEU A 13 26.88 -17.55 -9.00
CA LEU A 13 27.59 -16.60 -8.14
C LEU A 13 26.97 -15.19 -8.16
N ALA A 14 26.37 -14.77 -9.27
CA ALA A 14 25.70 -13.47 -9.38
C ALA A 14 24.40 -13.41 -8.56
N VAL A 15 23.68 -14.52 -8.42
CA VAL A 15 22.49 -14.61 -7.54
C VAL A 15 22.90 -14.60 -6.05
N LEU A 16 24.10 -15.06 -5.71
CA LEU A 16 24.61 -15.03 -4.33
C LEU A 16 25.21 -13.67 -3.91
N LEU A 17 25.58 -12.81 -4.86
CA LEU A 17 26.19 -11.50 -4.58
C LEU A 17 25.19 -10.36 -4.40
N PHE A 18 23.91 -10.58 -4.72
CA PHE A 18 22.80 -9.66 -4.38
C PHE A 18 22.03 -10.07 -3.11
N ALA A 19 22.59 -10.95 -2.28
CA ALA A 19 22.14 -11.15 -0.89
C ALA A 19 22.55 -9.96 0.01
N GLY A 20 22.48 -8.74 -0.53
CA GLY A 20 22.63 -7.51 0.22
C GLY A 20 21.40 -7.33 1.10
N CYS A 21 21.47 -7.81 2.34
CA CYS A 21 20.67 -7.39 3.49
C CYS A 21 19.20 -7.03 3.17
N GLN A 22 18.45 -7.88 2.46
CA GLN A 22 17.00 -7.77 2.51
C GLN A 22 16.58 -8.48 3.80
N GLU A 23 16.02 -7.71 4.74
CA GLU A 23 15.37 -8.27 5.91
C GLU A 23 14.38 -9.37 5.47
N PRO A 24 14.27 -10.48 6.22
CA PRO A 24 13.32 -11.53 5.88
C PRO A 24 11.92 -10.94 5.77
N TYR A 25 11.19 -11.32 4.72
CA TYR A 25 9.81 -10.92 4.53
C TYR A 25 8.98 -11.31 5.76
N ASP A 26 8.36 -10.31 6.38
CA ASP A 26 7.41 -10.48 7.47
C ASP A 26 6.03 -10.08 6.96
N PRO A 27 5.07 -11.02 6.83
CA PRO A 27 3.75 -10.73 6.29
C PRO A 27 2.97 -9.74 7.16
N ASP A 28 3.31 -9.62 8.44
CA ASP A 28 2.67 -8.66 9.33
C ASP A 28 3.41 -7.32 9.36
N LYS A 29 4.61 -7.18 8.78
CA LYS A 29 5.31 -5.90 8.78
C LYS A 29 4.67 -4.93 7.78
N LEU A 30 4.47 -3.70 8.24
CA LEU A 30 4.07 -2.58 7.39
C LEU A 30 5.35 -1.91 6.85
N TYR A 31 5.58 -2.04 5.55
CA TYR A 31 6.72 -1.43 4.86
C TYR A 31 6.30 -0.05 4.33
N THR A 32 6.93 1.00 4.84
CA THR A 32 6.58 2.39 4.49
C THR A 32 7.38 2.94 3.31
N ASP A 33 8.33 2.17 2.79
CA ASP A 33 9.00 2.53 1.55
C ASP A 33 8.01 2.49 0.39
N PRO A 34 8.01 3.50 -0.49
CA PRO A 34 7.07 3.55 -1.59
C PRO A 34 7.31 2.44 -2.62
N PRO A 35 6.25 1.97 -3.30
CA PRO A 35 6.38 1.04 -4.41
C PRO A 35 7.18 1.65 -5.58
N SER A 36 7.62 0.79 -6.51
CA SER A 36 8.29 1.26 -7.73
C SER A 36 7.34 2.11 -8.60
N GLN A 37 7.90 2.93 -9.49
CA GLN A 37 7.10 3.76 -10.39
C GLN A 37 6.17 2.94 -11.30
N GLU A 38 6.58 1.73 -11.69
CA GLU A 38 5.78 0.81 -12.50
C GLU A 38 4.54 0.35 -11.74
N VAL A 39 4.71 -0.04 -10.47
CA VAL A 39 3.60 -0.44 -9.59
C VAL A 39 2.66 0.75 -9.36
N CYS A 40 3.20 1.94 -9.14
CA CYS A 40 2.40 3.16 -9.00
C CYS A 40 1.55 3.48 -10.26
N LYS A 41 2.11 3.29 -11.46
CA LYS A 41 1.38 3.46 -12.72
C LYS A 41 0.27 2.43 -12.88
N GLU A 42 0.54 1.18 -12.51
CA GLU A 42 -0.45 0.11 -12.54
C GLU A 42 -1.62 0.44 -11.61
N ILE A 43 -1.33 0.77 -10.35
CA ILE A 43 -2.34 1.17 -9.37
C ILE A 43 -3.16 2.33 -9.93
N HIS A 44 -2.50 3.39 -10.41
CA HIS A 44 -3.20 4.55 -10.98
C HIS A 44 -4.14 4.15 -12.12
N SER A 45 -3.69 3.28 -13.03
CA SER A 45 -4.55 2.75 -14.10
C SER A 45 -5.76 2.00 -13.54
N THR A 46 -5.58 1.14 -12.53
CA THR A 46 -6.68 0.38 -11.90
C THR A 46 -7.70 1.30 -11.25
N PHE A 47 -7.28 2.39 -10.60
CA PHE A 47 -8.20 3.39 -10.05
C PHE A 47 -8.96 4.13 -11.16
N MET A 48 -8.26 4.56 -12.22
CA MET A 48 -8.88 5.26 -13.35
C MET A 48 -9.90 4.39 -14.09
N ASP A 49 -9.63 3.09 -14.28
CA ASP A 49 -10.56 2.13 -14.89
C ASP A 49 -11.85 1.95 -14.08
N ARG A 50 -11.81 2.24 -12.77
CA ARG A 50 -12.98 2.22 -11.88
C ARG A 50 -13.69 3.58 -11.80
N GLY A 51 -13.31 4.54 -12.63
CA GLY A 51 -13.86 5.89 -12.63
C GLY A 51 -13.41 6.75 -11.45
N MET A 52 -12.35 6.33 -10.74
CA MET A 52 -11.78 7.09 -9.63
C MET A 52 -10.66 8.01 -10.14
N ILE A 53 -10.90 9.33 -10.12
CA ILE A 53 -9.94 10.36 -10.54
C ILE A 53 -8.93 10.68 -9.42
N ILE A 54 -7.70 10.17 -9.55
CA ILE A 54 -6.59 10.58 -8.65
C ILE A 54 -6.11 11.98 -9.04
N PHE A 55 -6.50 13.01 -8.28
CA PHE A 55 -6.24 14.42 -8.60
C PHE A 55 -4.80 14.91 -8.42
N ARG A 56 -3.85 14.07 -7.98
CA ARG A 56 -2.44 14.49 -7.82
C ARG A 56 -1.45 13.47 -8.36
N TYR A 57 -1.48 13.27 -9.66
CA TYR A 57 -0.31 12.79 -10.39
C TYR A 57 0.49 14.02 -10.83
N ASN A 58 1.39 14.51 -9.98
CA ASN A 58 2.38 15.46 -10.46
C ASN A 58 3.47 14.67 -11.20
N ASP A 59 4.07 15.25 -12.24
CA ASP A 59 5.10 14.65 -13.13
C ASP A 59 6.37 14.10 -12.43
N ILE A 60 6.39 14.02 -11.09
CA ILE A 60 7.52 13.67 -10.24
C ILE A 60 7.20 12.50 -9.27
N GLY A 61 5.99 11.93 -9.31
CA GLY A 61 5.63 10.78 -8.50
C GLY A 61 4.34 10.98 -7.73
N VAL A 62 3.75 9.85 -7.35
CA VAL A 62 2.60 9.78 -6.44
C VAL A 62 2.88 10.65 -5.23
N ASN A 63 1.95 11.53 -4.86
CA ASN A 63 2.12 12.30 -3.64
C ASN A 63 2.11 11.32 -2.45
N TYR A 64 3.29 11.02 -1.90
CA TYR A 64 3.49 9.99 -0.88
C TYR A 64 2.83 10.30 0.46
N ASP A 65 2.31 11.52 0.62
CA ASP A 65 1.54 11.96 1.79
C ASP A 65 0.34 11.04 2.09
N TRP A 66 -0.11 10.27 1.11
CA TRP A 66 -1.32 9.43 1.19
C TRP A 66 -1.02 7.92 1.21
N TYR A 67 0.25 7.51 1.24
CA TYR A 67 0.64 6.10 1.31
C TYR A 67 0.90 5.66 2.75
N TYR A 68 0.18 4.62 3.18
CA TYR A 68 0.31 4.09 4.54
C TYR A 68 1.42 3.05 4.62
N GLY A 69 1.55 2.25 3.56
CA GLY A 69 2.54 1.20 3.47
C GLY A 69 2.08 0.02 2.64
N THR A 70 2.99 -0.92 2.46
CA THR A 70 2.72 -2.25 1.92
C THR A 70 2.75 -3.25 3.06
N ILE A 71 1.71 -4.08 3.18
CA ILE A 71 1.62 -5.13 4.20
C ILE A 71 1.01 -6.37 3.57
N ASN A 72 1.65 -7.53 3.75
CA ASN A 72 1.21 -8.79 3.15
C ASN A 72 0.94 -8.74 1.62
N GLY A 73 1.73 -7.96 0.87
CA GLY A 73 1.51 -7.73 -0.57
C GLY A 73 0.33 -6.81 -0.91
N CYS A 74 -0.35 -6.26 0.10
CA CYS A 74 -1.40 -5.27 -0.06
C CYS A 74 -0.81 -3.87 0.05
N ILE A 75 -1.07 -3.03 -0.94
CA ILE A 75 -0.67 -1.61 -0.94
C ILE A 75 -1.83 -0.81 -0.37
N VAL A 76 -1.56 -0.07 0.71
CA VAL A 76 -2.58 0.68 1.45
C VAL A 76 -2.37 2.17 1.23
N ALA A 77 -3.39 2.84 0.72
CA ALA A 77 -3.32 4.26 0.42
C ALA A 77 -4.66 4.95 0.68
N PHE A 78 -4.58 6.20 1.12
CA PHE A 78 -5.70 7.11 1.19
C PHE A 78 -6.01 7.67 -0.21
N TYR A 79 -7.31 7.86 -0.49
CA TYR A 79 -7.79 8.49 -1.72
C TYR A 79 -8.81 9.59 -1.43
N ASP A 80 -8.52 10.80 -1.93
CA ASP A 80 -9.41 11.95 -1.89
C ASP A 80 -10.36 11.90 -3.09
N SER A 81 -11.59 11.44 -2.86
CA SER A 81 -12.64 11.53 -3.88
C SER A 81 -13.39 12.85 -3.69
N SER A 82 -13.19 13.81 -4.60
CA SER A 82 -13.93 15.08 -4.57
C SER A 82 -15.43 14.93 -4.81
N ASP A 83 -15.87 13.76 -5.31
CA ASP A 83 -17.24 13.51 -5.77
C ASP A 83 -18.12 12.70 -4.79
N MET A 84 -17.60 12.23 -3.65
CA MET A 84 -18.41 11.58 -2.61
C MET A 84 -18.60 12.47 -1.39
N ALA A 85 -19.41 13.50 -1.55
CA ALA A 85 -20.13 14.05 -0.39
C ALA A 85 -21.19 13.04 0.01
N ILE A 86 -20.92 12.12 0.96
CA ILE A 86 -21.93 11.41 1.78
C ILE A 86 -21.23 10.66 2.93
N HIS A 87 -21.57 11.08 4.16
CA HIS A 87 -21.51 10.40 5.47
C HIS A 87 -20.17 10.09 6.19
N PHE A 88 -19.95 10.87 7.26
CA PHE A 88 -19.11 10.57 8.41
C PHE A 88 -19.90 9.78 9.46
N PRO A 89 -19.56 8.51 9.63
CA PRO A 89 -19.16 8.02 10.94
C PRO A 89 -17.77 7.40 10.83
N GLY A 90 -16.95 7.48 11.88
CA GLY A 90 -15.70 6.71 11.90
C GLY A 90 -15.97 5.25 11.56
N TRP A 91 -15.14 4.66 10.70
CA TRP A 91 -15.34 3.27 10.26
C TRP A 91 -14.69 2.38 11.30
N GLU A 92 -15.49 1.57 11.99
CA GLU A 92 -14.95 0.51 12.84
C GLU A 92 -14.58 -0.69 11.97
N ILE A 93 -13.29 -0.90 11.76
CA ILE A 93 -12.76 -2.04 11.00
C ILE A 93 -11.97 -2.92 11.96
N ALA A 94 -12.40 -4.18 12.10
CA ALA A 94 -11.79 -5.16 13.02
C ALA A 94 -11.71 -4.69 14.49
N GLY A 95 -12.57 -3.75 14.92
CA GLY A 95 -12.57 -3.15 16.25
C GLY A 95 -11.68 -1.91 16.41
N TYR A 96 -11.17 -1.36 15.31
CA TYR A 96 -10.42 -0.09 15.28
C TYR A 96 -11.26 0.99 14.60
N THR A 97 -11.45 2.13 15.25
CA THR A 97 -12.21 3.26 14.70
C THR A 97 -11.28 4.22 13.99
N PHE A 98 -11.38 4.29 12.66
CA PHE A 98 -10.65 5.27 11.86
C PHE A 98 -11.42 6.59 11.85
N GLU A 99 -10.82 7.65 12.40
CA GLU A 99 -11.40 8.98 12.47
C GLU A 99 -10.86 9.85 11.34
N TYR A 100 -11.75 10.44 10.55
CA TYR A 100 -11.37 11.28 9.42
C TYR A 100 -11.82 12.73 9.68
N GLY A 101 -11.00 13.72 9.30
CA GLY A 101 -11.40 15.14 9.28
C GLY A 101 -12.19 15.56 8.03
N SER A 102 -12.37 14.65 7.08
CA SER A 102 -12.98 14.82 5.74
C SER A 102 -13.57 13.45 5.28
N PRO A 103 -14.48 13.35 4.30
CA PRO A 103 -14.98 12.05 3.82
C PRO A 103 -13.89 11.31 3.01
N PHE A 104 -12.95 10.75 3.74
CA PHE A 104 -11.73 10.15 3.23
C PHE A 104 -11.82 8.64 3.38
N GLU A 105 -11.55 7.91 2.28
CA GLU A 105 -11.58 6.45 2.27
C GLU A 105 -10.16 5.91 2.14
N ILE A 106 -9.88 4.83 2.89
CA ILE A 106 -8.63 4.07 2.75
C ILE A 106 -8.89 2.92 1.79
N TYR A 107 -8.09 2.86 0.74
CA TYR A 107 -8.13 1.82 -0.27
C TYR A 107 -6.95 0.87 -0.15
N VAL A 108 -7.20 -0.35 -0.58
CA VAL A 108 -6.23 -1.44 -0.63
C VAL A 108 -6.16 -1.97 -2.05
N TYR A 109 -4.96 -1.95 -2.62
CA TYR A 109 -4.64 -2.60 -3.87
C TYR A 109 -3.92 -3.93 -3.61
N ARG A 110 -4.30 -4.97 -4.34
CA ARG A 110 -3.61 -6.26 -4.37
C ARG A 110 -3.85 -6.93 -5.73
N ASP A 111 -2.78 -7.36 -6.39
CA ASP A 111 -2.82 -8.21 -7.59
C ASP A 111 -3.82 -7.72 -8.68
N GLY A 112 -3.82 -6.42 -8.98
CA GLY A 112 -4.69 -5.81 -10.01
C GLY A 112 -6.10 -5.45 -9.55
N GLU A 113 -6.44 -5.72 -8.29
CA GLU A 113 -7.74 -5.41 -7.71
C GLU A 113 -7.61 -4.34 -6.62
N VAL A 114 -8.55 -3.38 -6.62
CA VAL A 114 -8.67 -2.33 -5.60
C VAL A 114 -9.94 -2.57 -4.80
N CYS A 115 -9.93 -2.30 -3.50
CA CYS A 115 -11.12 -2.34 -2.66
C CYS A 115 -10.96 -1.41 -1.46
N LEU A 116 -12.05 -1.18 -0.72
CA LEU A 116 -11.97 -0.43 0.54
C LEU A 116 -11.21 -1.25 1.60
N LEU A 117 -10.61 -0.57 2.58
CA LEU A 117 -9.91 -1.24 3.69
C LEU A 117 -10.82 -2.25 4.43
N GLN A 118 -12.09 -1.90 4.63
CA GLN A 118 -13.06 -2.81 5.22
C GLN A 118 -13.27 -4.06 4.35
N GLU A 119 -13.45 -3.88 3.04
CA GLU A 119 -13.63 -5.00 2.11
C GLU A 119 -12.38 -5.90 2.06
N ALA A 120 -11.17 -5.33 2.13
CA ALA A 120 -9.93 -6.11 2.21
C ALA A 120 -9.86 -6.98 3.46
N TYR A 121 -10.35 -6.47 4.61
CA TYR A 121 -10.49 -7.26 5.83
C TYR A 121 -11.55 -8.37 5.67
N GLU A 122 -12.72 -8.04 5.15
CA GLU A 122 -13.82 -9.00 4.93
C GLU A 122 -13.44 -10.12 3.94
N LYS A 123 -12.64 -9.81 2.91
CA LYS A 123 -12.07 -10.78 1.95
C LYS A 123 -10.94 -11.62 2.55
N GLY A 124 -10.47 -11.31 3.75
CA GLY A 124 -9.34 -11.97 4.40
C GLY A 124 -7.98 -11.65 3.76
N TRP A 125 -7.87 -10.55 3.00
CA TRP A 125 -6.57 -10.08 2.50
C TRP A 125 -5.71 -9.54 3.62
N LEU A 126 -6.36 -8.91 4.61
CA LEU A 126 -5.74 -8.34 5.78
C LEU A 126 -6.29 -9.01 7.05
N THR A 127 -5.40 -9.29 8.00
CA THR A 127 -5.77 -9.79 9.33
C THR A 127 -6.07 -8.63 10.29
N LYS A 128 -6.73 -8.91 11.42
CA LYS A 128 -6.93 -7.90 12.48
C LYS A 128 -5.63 -7.25 12.97
N ILE A 129 -4.53 -8.02 13.03
CA ILE A 129 -3.21 -7.52 13.43
C ILE A 129 -2.71 -6.49 12.41
N GLN A 130 -2.88 -6.78 11.12
CA GLN A 130 -2.46 -5.91 10.03
C GLN A 130 -3.32 -4.64 9.98
N ILE A 131 -4.63 -4.74 10.22
CA ILE A 131 -5.50 -3.57 10.41
C ILE A 131 -5.03 -2.69 11.56
N GLY A 132 -4.62 -3.29 12.69
CA GLY A 132 -4.07 -2.55 13.82
C GLY A 132 -2.82 -1.73 13.46
N LYS A 133 -1.92 -2.27 12.63
CA LYS A 133 -0.73 -1.54 12.16
C LYS A 133 -1.08 -0.39 11.20
N ILE A 134 -2.08 -0.60 10.34
CA ILE A 134 -2.59 0.46 9.46
C ILE A 134 -3.24 1.57 10.30
N TYR A 135 -3.95 1.21 11.38
CA TYR A 135 -4.54 2.15 12.33
C TYR A 135 -3.48 2.95 13.10
N GLU A 136 -2.42 2.31 13.60
CA GLU A 136 -1.29 3.02 14.22
C GLU A 136 -0.69 4.04 13.25
N ARG A 137 -0.44 3.61 12.01
CA ARG A 137 0.08 4.49 10.95
C ARG A 137 -0.88 5.62 10.60
N HIS A 138 -2.18 5.36 10.58
CA HIS A 138 -3.22 6.37 10.40
C HIS A 138 -3.05 7.47 11.45
N ASN A 139 -3.01 7.09 12.73
CA ASN A 139 -2.88 8.04 13.81
C ASN A 139 -1.56 8.80 13.73
N GLU A 140 -0.45 8.19 13.33
CA GLU A 140 0.82 8.92 13.13
C GLU A 140 0.72 10.02 12.04
N LEU A 141 0.03 9.73 10.94
CA LEU A 141 -0.14 10.66 9.83
C LEU A 141 -1.13 11.79 10.15
N PHE A 142 -2.12 11.54 11.02
CA PHE A 142 -3.23 12.46 11.28
C PHE A 142 -3.27 13.06 12.70
N ALA A 143 -2.52 12.53 13.67
CA ALA A 143 -2.35 13.10 15.01
C ALA A 143 -1.91 14.59 15.03
N PRO A 144 -1.11 15.10 14.08
CA PRO A 144 -0.73 16.53 14.08
C PRO A 144 -1.88 17.50 13.86
N TRP A 145 -3.08 17.03 13.52
CA TRP A 145 -4.24 17.87 13.17
C TRP A 145 -5.36 17.86 14.23
N VAL A 146 -5.14 17.19 15.38
CA VAL A 146 -6.12 17.05 16.48
C VAL A 146 -5.75 17.91 17.70
N GLU A 147 -4.54 18.48 17.74
CA GLU A 147 -4.13 19.45 18.77
C GLU A 147 -4.19 20.90 18.25
N GLU A 148 -5.40 21.49 18.20
CA GLU A 148 -5.64 22.94 18.38
C GLU A 148 -6.90 23.20 19.21
#